data_AF-A0AAW1YHJ1-F1
#
_entry.id   AF-A0AAW1YHJ1-F1
#
_cell.length_a   1.000
_cell.length_b   1.000
_cell.length_c   1.000
_cell.angle_alpha   90.00
_cell.angle_beta   90.00
_cell.angle_gamma   90.00
#
_symmetry.space_group_name_H-M   'P 1'
#
loop_
_entity.id
_entity.type
_entity.pdbx_description
1 polymer ?
#
loop_
_entity_poly.entity_id
_entity_poly.type
_entity_poly.pdbx_seq_one_letter_code
_entity_poly.pdbx_strand_id
1 'polypeptide(L)'
;MNYRGTLNHMNTSEFVREFEQEHKVKWMDIHSRVKKMIRSVFEAAAKVHPEMHSPTSRAMYGVDVMLDTNFQPKLLEVTYCPDCTRACKYDMGAIVAGGEVVRAREFYNYVFGCLFLNETTHVSPL
;
A
#
# COMPACT_ATOMS: atom_id res chain seq x y z
N MET A 1 -2.56 -14.56 10.54
CA MET A 1 -3.51 -13.42 10.45
C MET A 1 -4.30 -13.33 11.75
N ASN A 2 -4.43 -12.14 12.34
CA ASN A 2 -5.07 -11.92 13.64
C ASN A 2 -6.59 -12.08 13.53
N TYR A 3 -7.09 -13.33 13.53
CA TYR A 3 -8.52 -13.65 13.40
C TYR A 3 -9.24 -13.86 14.73
N ARG A 4 -8.63 -13.52 15.87
CA ARG A 4 -9.26 -13.64 17.19
C ARG A 4 -8.99 -12.37 18.02
N GLY A 5 -10.03 -11.56 18.22
CA GLY A 5 -10.01 -10.35 19.05
C GLY A 5 -10.50 -9.09 18.34
N THR A 6 -10.63 -7.99 19.08
CA THR A 6 -10.89 -6.66 18.52
C THR A 6 -9.66 -6.20 17.75
N LEU A 7 -9.83 -5.88 16.47
CA LEU A 7 -8.77 -5.29 15.65
C LEU A 7 -8.46 -3.89 16.17
N ASN A 8 -7.31 -3.73 16.83
CA ASN A 8 -6.82 -2.40 17.20
C ASN A 8 -6.41 -1.66 15.92
N HIS A 9 -7.06 -0.52 15.66
CA HIS A 9 -6.61 0.39 14.62
C HIS A 9 -5.46 1.21 15.16
N MET A 10 -4.26 0.97 14.63
CA MET A 10 -3.09 1.82 14.83
C MET A 10 -2.95 2.72 13.61
N ASN A 11 -2.73 4.02 13.82
CA ASN A 11 -2.49 4.91 12.71
C ASN A 11 -1.10 4.63 12.12
N THR A 12 -0.94 4.79 10.81
CA THR A 12 0.34 4.59 10.12
C THR A 12 1.47 5.42 10.72
N SER A 13 1.22 6.69 11.10
CA SER A 13 2.26 7.54 11.69
C SER A 13 2.72 7.04 13.07
N GLU A 14 1.78 6.54 13.87
CA GLU A 14 2.04 5.95 15.18
C GLU A 14 2.83 4.64 15.03
N PHE A 15 2.39 3.75 14.13
CA PHE A 15 3.09 2.52 13.80
C PHE A 15 4.55 2.81 13.41
N VAL A 16 4.79 3.75 12.49
CA VAL A 16 6.14 4.08 12.03
C VAL A 16 7.00 4.56 13.20
N ARG A 17 6.49 5.49 14.02
CA ARG A 17 7.21 6.01 15.19
C ARG A 17 7.60 4.91 16.17
N GLU A 18 6.65 4.04 16.53
CA GLU A 18 6.88 2.97 17.50
C GLU A 18 7.84 1.91 16.94
N PHE A 19 7.66 1.52 15.68
CA PHE A 19 8.51 0.54 15.01
C PHE A 19 9.97 1.00 14.89
N GLU A 20 10.20 2.26 14.50
CA GLU A 20 11.54 2.84 14.44
C GLU A 20 12.19 2.94 15.82
N GLN A 21 11.40 3.30 16.85
CA GLN A 21 11.88 3.40 18.23
C GLN A 21 12.26 2.03 18.80
N GLU A 22 11.47 0.99 18.55
CA GLU A 22 11.69 -0.36 19.04
C GLU A 22 12.89 -1.01 18.35
N HIS A 23 12.93 -0.97 17.02
CA HIS A 23 13.91 -1.73 16.23
C HIS A 23 15.16 -0.94 15.83
N LYS A 24 15.21 0.37 16.12
CA LYS A 24 16.34 1.26 15.78
C LYS A 24 16.66 1.27 14.28
N VAL A 25 15.61 1.29 13.46
CA VAL A 25 15.68 1.32 11.99
C VAL A 25 15.03 2.56 11.43
N LYS A 26 15.25 2.83 10.14
CA LYS A 26 14.49 3.80 9.36
C LYS A 26 13.41 3.07 8.57
N TRP A 27 12.15 3.33 8.88
CA TRP A 27 11.01 2.75 8.19
C TRP A 27 11.03 3.06 6.71
N MET A 28 11.51 4.24 6.30
CA MET A 28 11.61 4.63 4.90
C MET A 28 12.45 3.67 4.06
N ASP A 29 13.51 3.08 4.63
CA ASP A 29 14.33 2.09 3.93
C ASP A 29 13.57 0.79 3.71
N ILE A 30 12.78 0.35 4.71
CA ILE A 30 11.91 -0.83 4.62
C ILE A 30 10.77 -0.57 3.63
N HIS A 31 10.10 0.57 3.74
CA HIS A 31 9.00 0.98 2.87
C HIS A 31 9.44 1.05 1.40
N SER A 32 10.67 1.53 1.13
CA SER A 32 11.26 1.50 -0.21
C SER A 32 11.40 0.07 -0.75
N ARG A 33 11.88 -0.87 0.08
CA ARG A 33 11.96 -2.29 -0.29
C ARG A 33 10.59 -2.91 -0.55
N VAL A 34 9.58 -2.58 0.27
CA VAL A 34 8.19 -3.02 0.07
C VAL A 34 7.65 -2.54 -1.28
N LYS A 35 7.81 -1.25 -1.61
CA LYS A 35 7.39 -0.70 -2.91
C LYS A 35 8.08 -1.38 -4.07
N LYS A 36 9.39 -1.62 -3.97
CA LYS A 36 10.17 -2.34 -5.00
C LYS A 36 9.67 -3.78 -5.18
N MET A 37 9.35 -4.48 -4.09
CA MET A 37 8.78 -5.82 -4.15
C MET A 37 7.42 -5.81 -4.87
N ILE A 38 6.49 -4.93 -4.47
CA ILE A 38 5.16 -4.83 -5.10
C ILE A 38 5.28 -4.54 -6.59
N ARG A 39 6.15 -3.60 -6.99
CA ARG A 39 6.43 -3.32 -8.40
C ARG A 39 6.90 -4.57 -9.14
N SER A 40 7.87 -5.29 -8.58
CA SER A 40 8.44 -6.49 -9.20
C SER A 40 7.39 -7.57 -9.44
N VAL A 41 6.39 -7.70 -8.55
CA VAL A 41 5.27 -8.63 -8.71
C VAL A 41 4.46 -8.30 -9.96
N PHE A 42 4.05 -7.04 -10.14
CA PHE A 42 3.24 -6.63 -11.29
C PHE A 42 4.04 -6.61 -12.59
N GLU A 43 5.33 -6.22 -12.57
CA GLU A 43 6.20 -6.30 -13.73
C GLU A 43 6.41 -7.76 -14.19
N ALA A 44 6.61 -8.68 -13.24
CA ALA A 44 6.73 -10.10 -13.55
C ALA A 44 5.41 -10.65 -14.13
N ALA A 45 4.26 -10.32 -13.54
CA ALA A 45 2.96 -10.74 -14.05
C ALA A 45 2.69 -10.22 -15.47
N ALA A 46 2.96 -8.94 -15.73
CA ALA A 46 2.80 -8.33 -17.06
C ALA A 46 3.74 -8.96 -18.10
N LYS A 47 4.95 -9.37 -17.69
CA LYS A 47 5.91 -10.05 -18.56
C LYS A 47 5.49 -11.49 -18.90
N VAL A 48 4.95 -12.23 -17.93
CA VAL A 48 4.54 -13.64 -18.12
C VAL A 48 3.21 -13.72 -18.87
N HIS A 49 2.32 -12.75 -18.65
CA HIS A 49 0.96 -12.72 -19.19
C HIS A 49 0.66 -11.39 -19.90
N PRO A 50 1.36 -11.09 -21.01
CA PRO A 50 1.13 -9.85 -21.76
C PRO A 50 -0.29 -9.75 -22.33
N GLU A 51 -0.97 -10.87 -22.56
CA GLU A 51 -2.35 -10.96 -23.04
C GLU A 51 -3.39 -10.40 -22.06
N MET A 52 -3.05 -10.31 -20.77
CA MET A 52 -3.95 -9.74 -19.77
C MET A 52 -4.03 -8.22 -19.82
N HIS A 53 -3.12 -7.55 -20.55
CA HIS A 53 -3.17 -6.10 -20.69
C HIS A 53 -4.37 -5.67 -21.53
N SER A 54 -5.14 -4.72 -21.00
CA SER A 54 -6.21 -4.05 -21.73
C SER A 54 -6.19 -2.55 -21.44
N PRO A 55 -6.24 -1.69 -22.48
CA PRO A 55 -6.20 -0.24 -22.29
C PRO A 55 -7.44 0.30 -21.57
N THR A 56 -8.54 -0.46 -21.54
CA THR A 56 -9.80 -0.07 -20.90
C THR A 56 -10.03 -0.73 -19.54
N SER A 57 -9.14 -1.62 -19.11
CA SER A 57 -9.25 -2.32 -17.82
C SER A 57 -8.45 -1.60 -16.74
N ARG A 58 -9.00 -1.57 -15.52
CA ARG A 58 -8.36 -1.02 -14.32
C ARG A 58 -8.62 -1.97 -13.15
N ALA A 59 -7.71 -2.00 -12.18
CA ALA A 59 -7.84 -2.88 -11.02
C ALA A 59 -7.23 -2.24 -9.77
N MET A 60 -7.78 -2.62 -8.62
CA MET A 60 -7.23 -2.32 -7.30
C MET A 60 -6.93 -3.63 -6.59
N TYR A 61 -5.76 -3.69 -5.95
CA TYR A 61 -5.30 -4.85 -5.23
C TYR A 61 -4.95 -4.48 -3.79
N GLY A 62 -5.34 -5.34 -2.86
CA GLY A 62 -4.76 -5.38 -1.52
C GLY A 62 -3.52 -6.27 -1.56
N VAL A 63 -2.46 -5.88 -0.85
CA VAL A 63 -1.22 -6.66 -0.78
C VAL A 63 -0.84 -6.88 0.66
N ASP A 64 -0.82 -8.15 1.07
CA ASP A 64 -0.43 -8.55 2.41
C ASP A 64 1.07 -8.83 2.43
N VAL A 65 1.77 -8.14 3.34
CA VAL A 65 3.24 -8.19 3.44
C VAL A 65 3.64 -8.44 4.89
N MET A 66 4.55 -9.39 5.10
CA MET A 66 5.25 -9.57 6.37
C MET A 66 6.72 -9.15 6.24
N LEU A 67 7.35 -8.83 7.37
CA LEU A 67 8.79 -8.59 7.45
C LEU A 67 9.46 -9.79 8.12
N ASP A 68 10.60 -10.24 7.59
CA ASP A 68 11.45 -11.21 8.28
C ASP A 68 12.33 -10.55 9.36
N THR A 69 13.17 -11.33 10.03
CA THR A 69 14.06 -10.86 11.10
C THR A 69 15.07 -9.81 10.65
N ASN A 70 15.30 -9.67 9.34
CA ASN A 70 16.18 -8.68 8.74
C ASN A 70 15.40 -7.52 8.10
N PHE A 71 14.11 -7.40 8.42
CA PHE A 71 13.19 -6.42 7.87
C PHE A 71 13.13 -6.45 6.33
N GLN A 72 13.28 -7.64 5.73
CA GLN A 72 13.02 -7.85 4.31
C GLN A 72 11.54 -8.19 4.10
N PRO A 73 10.88 -7.55 3.12
CA PRO A 73 9.48 -7.82 2.84
C PRO A 73 9.30 -9.22 2.24
N LYS A 74 8.26 -9.91 2.70
CA LYS A 74 7.77 -11.20 2.18
C LYS A 74 6.33 -11.00 1.75
N LEU A 75 6.08 -11.24 0.47
CA LEU A 75 4.73 -11.24 -0.08
C LEU A 75 3.97 -12.45 0.46
N LEU A 76 2.76 -12.23 0.97
CA LEU A 76 1.86 -13.30 1.38
C LEU A 76 0.73 -13.50 0.39
N GLU A 77 0.04 -12.42 0.05
CA GLU A 77 -1.18 -12.45 -0.76
C GLU A 77 -1.29 -11.18 -1.61
N VAL A 78 -1.89 -11.34 -2.79
CA VAL A 78 -2.36 -10.24 -3.64
C VAL A 78 -3.84 -10.47 -3.92
N THR A 79 -4.70 -9.63 -3.35
CA THR A 79 -6.15 -9.82 -3.39
C THR A 79 -6.79 -8.80 -4.33
N TYR A 80 -7.47 -9.29 -5.36
CA TYR A 80 -8.29 -8.45 -6.25
C TYR A 80 -9.56 -8.00 -5.53
N CYS A 81 -9.94 -6.72 -5.70
CA CYS A 81 -11.09 -6.11 -5.01
C CYS A 81 -11.02 -6.24 -3.47
N PRO A 82 -9.99 -5.66 -2.83
CA PRO A 82 -9.84 -5.72 -1.38
C PRO A 82 -10.98 -4.99 -0.65
N ASP A 83 -11.20 -5.35 0.63
CA ASP A 83 -12.06 -4.55 1.51
C ASP A 83 -11.41 -3.20 1.83
N CYS A 84 -12.04 -2.12 1.37
CA CYS A 84 -11.57 -0.75 1.57
C CYS A 84 -12.29 -0.03 2.73
N THR A 85 -13.12 -0.71 3.52
CA THR A 85 -13.93 -0.10 4.59
C THR A 85 -13.08 0.75 5.55
N ARG A 86 -11.88 0.28 5.90
CA ARG A 86 -10.95 1.02 6.77
C ARG A 86 -10.37 2.26 6.09
N ALA A 87 -10.01 2.17 4.82
CA ALA A 87 -9.47 3.30 4.05
C ALA A 87 -10.51 4.41 3.88
N CYS A 88 -11.80 4.06 3.85
CA CYS A 88 -12.92 5.01 3.83
C CYS A 88 -13.30 5.58 5.21
N LYS A 89 -12.80 4.98 6.30
CA LYS A 89 -13.17 5.35 7.67
C LYS A 89 -12.11 6.18 8.40
N TYR A 90 -10.83 5.91 8.15
CA TYR A 90 -9.73 6.50 8.91
C TYR A 90 -8.83 7.38 8.05
N ASP A 91 -8.64 8.62 8.48
CA ASP A 91 -7.68 9.53 7.85
C ASP A 91 -6.25 9.01 8.07
N MET A 92 -5.44 9.10 7.02
CA MET A 92 -4.07 8.55 7.01
C MET A 92 -3.07 9.66 6.74
N GLY A 93 -2.05 9.80 7.60
CA GLY A 93 -0.90 10.64 7.29
C GLY A 93 -0.05 10.00 6.20
N ALA A 94 0.21 10.71 5.10
CA ALA A 94 1.09 10.22 4.06
C ALA A 94 2.52 10.07 4.57
N ILE A 95 3.11 8.87 4.41
CA ILE A 95 4.49 8.57 4.82
C ILE A 95 5.50 9.33 3.93
N VAL A 96 5.15 9.61 2.67
CA VAL A 96 6.10 10.07 1.64
C VAL A 96 5.87 11.51 1.17
N ALA A 97 4.67 12.07 1.36
CA ALA A 97 4.27 13.37 0.79
C ALA A 97 4.18 14.47 1.85
N GLY A 98 5.30 14.83 2.48
CA GLY A 98 5.39 16.02 3.33
C GLY A 98 4.44 16.08 4.55
N GLY A 99 3.86 14.94 4.95
CA GLY A 99 2.88 14.88 6.05
C GLY A 99 1.45 15.25 5.67
N GLU A 100 1.11 15.31 4.38
CA GLU A 100 -0.27 15.54 3.97
C GLU A 100 -1.21 14.43 4.45
N VAL A 101 -2.40 14.83 4.90
CA VAL A 101 -3.44 13.91 5.36
C VAL A 101 -4.27 13.45 4.16
N VAL A 102 -4.20 12.15 3.88
CA VAL A 102 -5.11 11.46 2.98
C VAL A 102 -6.43 11.28 3.73
N ARG A 103 -7.44 12.05 3.32
CA ARG A 103 -8.75 12.02 3.97
C ARG A 103 -9.52 10.78 3.56
N ALA A 104 -10.07 10.06 4.53
CA ALA A 104 -10.77 8.80 4.31
C ALA A 104 -11.96 8.96 3.37
N ARG A 105 -12.71 10.07 3.53
CA ARG A 105 -13.86 10.40 2.68
C ARG A 105 -13.50 10.63 1.21
N GLU A 106 -12.25 10.96 0.91
CA GLU A 106 -11.74 11.21 -0.44
C GLU A 106 -11.11 9.96 -1.06
N PHE A 107 -11.04 8.83 -0.33
CA PHE A 107 -10.34 7.63 -0.76
C PHE A 107 -10.73 7.18 -2.17
N TYR A 108 -12.02 7.04 -2.46
CA TYR A 108 -12.48 6.65 -3.79
C TYR A 108 -12.29 7.74 -4.85
N ASN A 109 -12.26 9.02 -4.46
CA ASN A 109 -11.93 10.11 -5.38
C ASN A 109 -10.46 9.99 -5.82
N TYR A 110 -9.53 9.72 -4.91
CA TYR A 110 -8.12 9.50 -5.25
C TYR A 110 -7.92 8.29 -6.17
N VAL A 111 -8.62 7.20 -5.89
CA VAL A 111 -8.60 5.99 -6.72
C VAL A 111 -9.15 6.30 -8.11
N PHE A 112 -10.29 6.98 -8.19
CA PHE A 112 -10.92 7.32 -9.46
C PHE A 112 -10.04 8.27 -10.27
N GLY A 113 -9.50 9.32 -9.63
CA GLY A 113 -8.59 10.27 -10.25
C GLY A 113 -7.36 9.60 -10.85
N CYS A 114 -6.74 8.68 -10.11
CA CYS A 114 -5.60 7.90 -10.57
C CYS A 114 -5.95 7.00 -11.76
N LEU A 115 -7.02 6.20 -11.64
CA LEU A 115 -7.35 5.16 -12.63
C LEU A 115 -8.00 5.71 -13.90
N PHE A 116 -8.72 6.83 -13.82
CA PHE A 116 -9.56 7.33 -14.91
C PHE A 116 -9.25 8.76 -15.36
N LEU A 117 -8.61 9.59 -14.53
CA LEU A 117 -8.34 11.01 -14.83
C LEU A 117 -6.85 11.32 -15.01
N ASN A 118 -5.96 10.33 -14.92
CA ASN A 118 -4.50 10.47 -14.98
C ASN A 118 -3.91 11.37 -13.88
N GLU A 119 -4.59 11.48 -12.74
CA GLU A 119 -4.05 12.21 -11.59
C GLU A 119 -2.89 11.44 -10.96
N THR A 120 -1.81 12.14 -10.61
CA THR A 120 -0.56 11.52 -10.14
C THR A 120 -0.21 11.88 -8.69
N THR A 121 -1.10 12.57 -7.98
CA THR A 121 -0.89 13.09 -6.61
C THR A 121 -0.36 12.03 -5.63
N HIS A 122 -0.83 10.78 -5.74
CA HIS A 122 -0.43 9.67 -4.87
C HIS A 122 0.25 8.53 -5.63
N VAL A 123 0.78 8.81 -6.82
CA VAL A 123 1.47 7.84 -7.68
C VAL A 123 2.97 7.89 -7.43
N SER A 124 3.59 6.74 -7.14
CA SER A 124 5.04 6.64 -7.11
C SER A 124 5.60 6.62 -8.54
N PRO A 125 6.68 7.36 -8.85
CA PRO A 125 7.32 7.31 -10.16
C PRO A 125 7.74 5.89 -10.54
N LEU A 126 7.64 5.59 -11.84
CA LEU A 126 8.21 4.40 -12.48
C LEU A 126 9.73 4.50 -12.60
#